data_AF-A0A1Y1RI40-F1
#
_entry.id   AF-A0A1Y1RI40-F1
#
_cell.length_a   1.000
_cell.length_b   1.000
_cell.length_c   1.000
_cell.angle_alpha   90.00
_cell.angle_beta   90.00
_cell.angle_gamma   90.00
#
_symmetry.space_group_name_H-M   'P 1'
#
loop_
_entity.id
_entity.type
_entity.pdbx_description
1 polymer ?
#
loop_
_entity_poly.entity_id
_entity_poly.type
_entity_poly.pdbx_seq_one_letter_code
_entity_poly.pdbx_strand_id
1 'polypeptide(L)'
;MQQHTFKWRQKSWIAIFLVLAFVVLAGCDDDDDDLTFGSVSGTITFLDQMPDAGQISLNLLESEDVKAEQTIDVATISNNSLEFTFTEVDLGSYTIAIRWIEDQKTYFIDQSALFSLTNDNPDLSNFAITASFAAAKFARALSKATEFITNSQNADGGFPFRIEISQDSDFETTTWATRALLMTGADVNSPDIVSALNYIQEAQTDDGYYNEVNTAHSGFALLTLTEAGVEGPAVDAAVAWLKDAQQDDGGWGSGLTPPSMTIYTGVVMTALNAAGVPSTDPVMVNCVAFCENTQNMDGGWAMVSGDSWSMTTGWILQSLLWLGVDNNSDVIQNARAFLYSCQHEDGGFGQMPPTPSDPELTAYAMLPLLLLEGKTAEMTEAAYYLSDLQQDDGTYVSATPIEIENPEKNLQTTSFAVWALDFYLDSEITNHSNSRP
;
A
#
# COMPACT_ATOMS: atom_id res chain seq x y z
N MET A 1 4.48 -29.07 -15.06
CA MET A 1 3.33 -28.59 -15.84
C MET A 1 2.20 -28.26 -14.87
N GLN A 2 2.30 -27.11 -14.22
CA GLN A 2 1.21 -26.42 -13.53
C GLN A 2 1.35 -24.98 -14.02
N GLN A 3 0.44 -24.56 -14.90
CA GLN A 3 0.35 -23.19 -15.35
C GLN A 3 -0.31 -22.40 -14.22
N HIS A 4 0.44 -21.53 -13.56
CA HIS A 4 -0.11 -20.51 -12.68
C HIS A 4 -0.69 -19.41 -13.57
N THR A 5 -1.96 -19.51 -13.91
CA THR A 5 -2.69 -18.41 -14.54
C THR A 5 -2.90 -17.32 -13.49
N PHE A 6 -2.23 -16.18 -13.65
CA PHE A 6 -2.44 -14.98 -12.84
C PHE A 6 -3.85 -14.45 -13.09
N LYS A 7 -4.67 -14.40 -12.04
CA LYS A 7 -6.00 -13.79 -12.07
C LYS A 7 -5.93 -12.46 -11.34
N TRP A 8 -6.12 -11.39 -12.08
CA TRP A 8 -6.37 -10.05 -11.59
C TRP A 8 -7.53 -10.00 -10.61
N ARG A 9 -7.31 -9.38 -9.45
CA ARG A 9 -8.37 -9.06 -8.49
C ARG A 9 -9.11 -7.80 -8.96
N GLN A 10 -10.41 -7.94 -9.24
CA GLN A 10 -11.35 -6.87 -8.91
C GLN A 10 -11.26 -6.67 -7.39
N LYS A 11 -10.89 -5.47 -6.92
CA LYS A 11 -11.05 -5.11 -5.50
C LYS A 11 -12.55 -5.05 -5.18
N SER A 12 -13.16 -6.21 -4.93
CA SER A 12 -14.39 -6.26 -4.16
C SER A 12 -13.97 -6.13 -2.70
N TRP A 13 -14.35 -5.04 -2.05
CA TRP A 13 -14.30 -4.92 -0.60
C TRP A 13 -15.25 -5.97 0.00
N ILE A 14 -14.77 -7.21 0.14
CA ILE A 14 -15.48 -8.29 0.83
C ILE A 14 -14.58 -8.67 2.00
N ALA A 15 -14.84 -8.04 3.14
CA ALA A 15 -14.38 -8.56 4.41
C ALA A 15 -15.10 -9.88 4.66
N ILE A 16 -14.39 -11.01 4.52
CA ILE A 16 -14.93 -12.32 4.87
C ILE A 16 -14.81 -12.47 6.39
N PHE A 17 -15.88 -12.16 7.12
CA PHE A 17 -16.02 -12.57 8.51
C PHE A 17 -16.84 -13.87 8.59
N LEU A 18 -16.19 -14.94 9.04
CA LEU A 18 -16.85 -16.19 9.43
C LEU A 18 -17.57 -15.94 10.77
N VAL A 19 -18.85 -15.57 10.70
CA VAL A 19 -19.74 -15.56 11.87
C VAL A 19 -20.34 -16.96 12.05
N LEU A 20 -19.93 -17.66 13.10
CA LEU A 20 -20.58 -18.88 13.58
C LEU A 20 -21.96 -18.51 14.15
N ALA A 21 -22.99 -18.56 13.29
CA ALA A 21 -24.38 -18.41 13.70
C ALA A 21 -24.83 -19.61 14.53
N PHE A 22 -25.00 -19.43 15.84
CA PHE A 22 -25.80 -20.33 16.65
C PHE A 22 -27.27 -19.97 16.46
N VAL A 23 -27.95 -20.68 15.55
CA VAL A 23 -29.41 -20.61 15.42
C VAL A 23 -30.04 -21.36 16.60
N VAL A 24 -30.58 -20.62 17.57
CA VAL A 24 -31.51 -21.18 18.56
C VAL A 24 -32.91 -21.03 17.99
N LEU A 25 -33.46 -22.12 17.46
CA LEU A 25 -34.88 -22.21 17.07
C LEU A 25 -35.73 -22.28 18.34
N ALA A 26 -36.36 -21.16 18.72
CA ALA A 26 -37.49 -21.16 19.64
C ALA A 26 -38.79 -21.33 18.83
N GLY A 27 -39.62 -22.29 19.23
CA GLY A 27 -40.83 -22.70 18.52
C GLY A 27 -41.95 -21.67 18.57
N CYS A 28 -42.77 -21.70 17.52
CA CYS A 28 -44.00 -20.92 17.36
C CYS A 28 -45.04 -21.26 18.43
N ASP A 29 -45.71 -20.23 18.95
CA ASP A 29 -47.12 -20.25 19.29
C ASP A 29 -47.71 -18.85 19.06
N ASP A 30 -48.91 -18.83 18.49
CA ASP A 30 -49.65 -17.68 17.94
C ASP A 30 -50.32 -16.78 19.00
N ASP A 31 -50.48 -15.49 18.61
CA ASP A 31 -51.57 -14.52 18.88
C ASP A 31 -51.17 -13.16 19.52
N ASP A 32 -51.62 -12.12 18.81
CA ASP A 32 -51.81 -10.69 19.13
C ASP A 32 -50.61 -9.71 19.18
N ASP A 33 -50.74 -8.66 18.35
CA ASP A 33 -49.98 -7.39 18.20
C ASP A 33 -48.81 -7.14 19.16
N ASP A 34 -47.59 -7.06 18.62
CA ASP A 34 -46.55 -6.13 19.10
C ASP A 34 -45.30 -6.18 18.18
N LEU A 35 -45.21 -5.28 17.20
CA LEU A 35 -43.89 -4.84 16.73
C LEU A 35 -43.31 -3.99 17.86
N THR A 36 -42.72 -4.63 18.86
CA THR A 36 -42.03 -3.96 19.96
C THR A 36 -40.74 -3.37 19.41
N PHE A 37 -40.81 -2.11 19.00
CA PHE A 37 -39.60 -1.36 18.69
C PHE A 37 -38.82 -1.10 19.98
N GLY A 38 -37.51 -1.18 19.84
CA GLY A 38 -36.53 -0.89 20.85
C GLY A 38 -35.77 0.41 20.61
N SER A 39 -34.77 0.63 21.45
CA SER A 39 -33.80 1.72 21.29
C SER A 39 -32.39 1.27 21.62
N VAL A 40 -31.41 1.93 21.00
CA VAL A 40 -30.00 1.72 21.27
C VAL A 40 -29.36 3.07 21.52
N SER A 41 -28.83 3.30 22.71
CA SER A 41 -28.14 4.54 23.06
C SER A 41 -26.81 4.27 23.74
N GLY A 42 -25.87 5.19 23.56
CA GLY A 42 -24.55 5.04 24.16
C GLY A 42 -23.54 6.08 23.69
N THR A 43 -22.28 5.75 23.93
CA THR A 43 -21.15 6.66 23.74
C THR A 43 -20.08 6.00 22.89
N ILE A 44 -19.55 6.76 21.94
CA ILE A 44 -18.34 6.42 21.19
C ILE A 44 -17.20 7.26 21.75
N THR A 45 -16.11 6.61 22.17
CA THR A 45 -14.86 7.26 22.55
C THR A 45 -13.82 7.09 21.45
N PHE A 46 -13.33 8.20 20.89
CA PHE A 46 -12.29 8.20 19.87
C PHE A 46 -10.90 8.21 20.51
N LEU A 47 -10.06 7.28 20.09
CA LEU A 47 -8.72 7.07 20.68
C LEU A 47 -7.68 8.08 20.15
N ASP A 48 -7.89 8.58 18.93
CA ASP A 48 -6.98 9.50 18.25
C ASP A 48 -7.53 10.93 18.21
N GLN A 49 -6.72 11.87 17.70
CA GLN A 49 -7.18 13.22 17.42
C GLN A 49 -8.29 13.20 16.36
N MET A 50 -9.40 13.91 16.63
CA MET A 50 -10.49 14.08 15.67
C MET A 50 -9.99 14.80 14.39
N PRO A 51 -10.52 14.47 13.20
CA PRO A 51 -10.23 15.24 12.00
C PRO A 51 -10.73 16.69 12.12
N ASP A 52 -10.12 17.61 11.38
CA ASP A 52 -10.48 19.03 11.44
C ASP A 52 -11.81 19.37 10.75
N ALA A 53 -12.29 18.47 9.88
CA ALA A 53 -13.49 18.68 9.07
C ALA A 53 -14.22 17.37 8.74
N GLY A 54 -15.41 17.51 8.15
CA GLY A 54 -16.25 16.41 7.69
C GLY A 54 -17.32 16.00 8.70
N GLN A 55 -17.88 14.82 8.50
CA GLN A 55 -18.99 14.29 9.27
C GLN A 55 -18.73 12.85 9.68
N ILE A 56 -19.23 12.45 10.85
CA ILE A 56 -19.30 11.04 11.26
C ILE A 56 -20.67 10.50 10.88
N SER A 57 -20.70 9.44 10.07
CA SER A 57 -21.90 8.65 9.84
C SER A 57 -21.88 7.42 10.73
N LEU A 58 -22.96 7.23 11.48
CA LEU A 58 -23.23 6.05 12.29
C LEU A 58 -24.35 5.27 11.60
N ASN A 59 -24.07 4.05 11.17
CA ASN A 59 -25.05 3.19 10.53
C ASN A 59 -25.34 1.99 11.43
N LEU A 60 -26.60 1.84 11.81
CA LEU A 60 -27.10 0.62 12.44
C LEU A 60 -27.34 -0.42 11.36
N LEU A 61 -26.57 -1.51 11.39
CA LEU A 61 -26.57 -2.55 10.38
C LEU A 61 -27.19 -3.84 10.91
N GLU A 62 -28.14 -4.40 10.16
CA GLU A 62 -28.54 -5.80 10.29
C GLU A 62 -27.85 -6.59 9.18
N SER A 63 -26.86 -7.40 9.53
CA SER A 63 -25.90 -7.90 8.53
C SER A 63 -25.27 -6.73 7.76
N GLU A 64 -25.54 -6.59 6.46
CA GLU A 64 -25.03 -5.51 5.60
C GLU A 64 -26.06 -4.39 5.34
N ASP A 65 -27.31 -4.60 5.75
CA ASP A 65 -28.40 -3.67 5.47
C ASP A 65 -28.43 -2.53 6.49
N VAL A 66 -28.34 -1.29 6.01
CA VAL A 66 -28.51 -0.09 6.84
C VAL A 66 -29.98 0.04 7.24
N LYS A 67 -30.27 -0.07 8.54
CA LYS A 67 -31.62 0.07 9.10
C LYS A 67 -31.89 1.46 9.65
N ALA A 68 -30.84 2.11 10.17
CA ALA A 68 -30.90 3.49 10.61
C ALA A 68 -29.55 4.17 10.42
N GLU A 69 -29.57 5.50 10.26
CA GLU A 69 -28.38 6.31 10.06
C GLU A 69 -28.46 7.60 10.87
N GLN A 70 -27.32 8.03 11.41
CA GLN A 70 -27.12 9.36 11.97
C GLN A 70 -25.87 9.97 11.38
N THR A 71 -25.93 11.25 11.03
CA THR A 71 -24.79 12.01 10.55
C THR A 71 -24.52 13.18 11.49
N ILE A 72 -23.29 13.28 11.96
CA ILE A 72 -22.88 14.26 12.97
C ILE A 72 -21.69 15.04 12.42
N ASP A 73 -21.76 16.37 12.46
CA ASP A 73 -20.64 17.22 12.05
C ASP A 73 -19.51 17.10 13.08
N VAL A 74 -18.28 16.83 12.60
CA VAL A 74 -17.11 16.65 13.46
C VAL A 74 -16.86 17.88 14.33
N ALA A 75 -17.16 19.09 13.84
CA ALA A 75 -17.00 20.33 14.60
C ALA A 75 -17.90 20.42 15.85
N THR A 76 -18.91 19.54 15.97
CA THR A 76 -19.80 19.48 17.14
C THR A 76 -19.35 18.47 18.21
N ILE A 77 -18.37 17.62 17.88
CA ILE A 77 -17.85 16.60 18.79
C ILE A 77 -16.81 17.24 19.70
N SER A 78 -16.92 17.01 21.01
CA SER A 78 -15.99 17.55 22.00
C SER A 78 -15.48 16.44 22.92
N ASN A 79 -14.27 16.62 23.46
CA ASN A 79 -13.61 15.64 24.34
C ASN A 79 -13.44 14.25 23.72
N ASN A 80 -13.29 14.16 22.39
CA ASN A 80 -13.19 12.90 21.64
C ASN A 80 -14.32 11.91 21.98
N SER A 81 -15.51 12.41 22.29
CA SER A 81 -16.65 11.59 22.72
C SER A 81 -17.92 12.01 22.00
N LEU A 82 -18.65 11.02 21.48
CA LEU A 82 -19.90 11.21 20.77
C LEU A 82 -21.00 10.37 21.41
N GLU A 83 -22.05 11.02 21.90
CA GLU A 83 -23.28 10.36 22.32
C GLU A 83 -24.17 10.08 21.10
N PHE A 84 -24.81 8.93 21.06
CA PHE A 84 -25.74 8.55 19.99
C PHE A 84 -26.99 7.85 20.55
N THR A 85 -28.08 7.88 19.79
CA THR A 85 -29.32 7.18 20.17
C THR A 85 -30.15 6.84 18.94
N PHE A 86 -30.30 5.57 18.60
CA PHE A 86 -31.28 5.07 17.64
C PHE A 86 -32.58 4.72 18.37
N THR A 87 -33.71 5.20 17.87
CA THR A 87 -35.06 4.89 18.38
C THR A 87 -35.86 4.16 17.32
N GLU A 88 -36.95 3.51 17.73
CA GLU A 88 -37.83 2.77 16.81
C GLU A 88 -37.09 1.66 16.04
N VAL A 89 -36.18 0.96 16.73
CA VAL A 89 -35.36 -0.10 16.14
C VAL A 89 -36.11 -1.43 16.24
N ASP A 90 -36.24 -2.16 15.15
CA ASP A 90 -36.82 -3.51 15.18
C ASP A 90 -36.02 -4.45 16.11
N LEU A 91 -36.66 -5.52 16.58
CA LEU A 91 -35.94 -6.57 17.30
C LEU A 91 -35.11 -7.38 16.31
N GLY A 92 -33.85 -7.64 16.67
CA GLY A 92 -32.90 -8.25 15.75
C GLY A 92 -31.47 -8.20 16.29
N SER A 93 -30.53 -8.61 15.44
CA SER A 93 -29.10 -8.57 15.75
C SER A 93 -28.41 -7.53 14.89
N TYR A 94 -27.69 -6.61 15.54
CA TYR A 94 -27.14 -5.43 14.88
C TYR A 94 -25.67 -5.19 15.22
N THR A 95 -25.02 -4.42 14.34
CA THR A 95 -23.76 -3.73 14.63
C THR A 95 -23.92 -2.25 14.33
N ILE A 96 -23.04 -1.42 14.87
CA ILE A 96 -22.94 0.00 14.50
C ILE A 96 -21.63 0.18 13.75
N ALA A 97 -21.73 0.50 12.46
CA ALA A 97 -20.59 0.91 11.66
C ALA A 97 -20.38 2.43 11.78
N ILE A 98 -19.13 2.82 11.96
CA ILE A 98 -18.70 4.20 12.15
C ILE A 98 -17.86 4.59 10.93
N ARG A 99 -18.26 5.67 10.25
CA ARG A 99 -17.62 6.14 9.03
C ARG A 99 -17.33 7.63 9.10
N TRP A 100 -16.22 8.06 8.53
CA TRP A 100 -15.91 9.46 8.31
C TRP A 100 -16.26 9.85 6.88
N ILE A 101 -16.98 10.96 6.72
CA ILE A 101 -17.34 11.52 5.43
C ILE A 101 -16.64 12.87 5.28
N GLU A 102 -15.84 13.01 4.24
CA GLU A 102 -15.17 14.25 3.89
C GLU A 102 -15.13 14.36 2.36
N ASP A 103 -15.44 15.54 1.81
CA ASP A 103 -15.43 15.81 0.37
C ASP A 103 -16.22 14.77 -0.46
N GLN A 104 -17.40 14.37 0.05
CA GLN A 104 -18.27 13.34 -0.56
C GLN A 104 -17.66 11.93 -0.63
N LYS A 105 -16.48 11.72 -0.04
CA LYS A 105 -15.86 10.41 0.13
C LYS A 105 -16.16 9.87 1.52
N THR A 106 -16.22 8.55 1.65
CA THR A 106 -16.51 7.87 2.91
C THR A 106 -15.37 6.93 3.26
N TYR A 107 -14.85 7.06 4.48
CA TYR A 107 -13.75 6.28 5.03
C TYR A 107 -14.27 5.48 6.23
N PHE A 108 -14.01 4.17 6.23
CA PHE A 108 -14.38 3.31 7.35
C PHE A 108 -13.47 3.62 8.56
N ILE A 109 -14.08 3.77 9.74
CA ILE A 109 -13.36 3.99 11.01
C ILE A 109 -13.34 2.68 11.79
N ASP A 110 -14.53 2.19 12.18
CA ASP A 110 -14.66 1.01 13.03
C ASP A 110 -16.08 0.42 12.92
N GLN A 111 -16.27 -0.77 13.48
CA GLN A 111 -17.58 -1.40 13.62
C GLN A 111 -17.69 -2.05 15.00
N SER A 112 -18.80 -1.78 15.68
CA SER A 112 -19.05 -2.33 17.01
C SER A 112 -19.14 -3.86 16.99
N ALA A 113 -18.97 -4.47 18.16
CA ALA A 113 -19.38 -5.86 18.38
C ALA A 113 -20.89 -6.04 18.08
N LEU A 114 -21.25 -7.26 17.68
CA LEU A 114 -22.64 -7.67 17.47
C LEU A 114 -23.42 -7.60 18.80
N PHE A 115 -24.58 -6.96 18.77
CA PHE A 115 -25.53 -6.95 19.88
C PHE A 115 -26.93 -7.34 19.37
N SER A 116 -27.89 -7.52 20.27
CA SER A 116 -29.25 -7.88 19.88
C SER A 116 -30.30 -7.21 20.76
N LEU A 117 -31.41 -6.86 20.13
CA LEU A 117 -32.63 -6.40 20.79
C LEU A 117 -33.63 -7.55 20.77
N THR A 118 -34.22 -7.85 21.92
CA THR A 118 -35.19 -8.94 22.07
C THR A 118 -36.41 -8.45 22.85
N ASN A 119 -37.49 -9.23 22.87
CA ASN A 119 -38.67 -8.90 23.68
C ASN A 119 -38.33 -8.71 25.17
N ASP A 120 -37.38 -9.49 25.68
CA ASP A 120 -36.94 -9.41 27.08
C ASP A 120 -36.02 -8.21 27.35
N ASN A 121 -35.36 -7.69 26.31
CA ASN A 121 -34.45 -6.57 26.40
C ASN A 121 -34.52 -5.71 25.11
N PRO A 122 -35.61 -4.94 24.94
CA PRO A 122 -35.83 -4.14 23.72
C PRO A 122 -34.97 -2.88 23.72
N ASP A 123 -34.50 -2.42 24.89
CA ASP A 123 -33.72 -1.18 25.02
C ASP A 123 -32.29 -1.46 25.51
N LEU A 124 -31.30 -1.08 24.69
CA LEU A 124 -29.90 -1.14 25.05
C LEU A 124 -29.36 0.26 25.32
N SER A 125 -29.14 0.58 26.60
CA SER A 125 -28.58 1.87 27.03
C SER A 125 -27.14 1.74 27.53
N ASN A 126 -26.39 2.84 27.47
CA ASN A 126 -24.98 2.91 27.86
C ASN A 126 -24.07 1.97 27.04
N PHE A 127 -24.41 1.74 25.77
CA PHE A 127 -23.56 0.97 24.88
C PHE A 127 -22.26 1.73 24.61
N ALA A 128 -21.12 1.14 24.96
CA ALA A 128 -19.82 1.79 24.84
C ALA A 128 -19.06 1.25 23.63
N ILE A 129 -18.58 2.15 22.77
CA ILE A 129 -17.74 1.82 21.62
C ILE A 129 -16.44 2.63 21.74
N THR A 130 -15.31 2.00 21.44
CA THR A 130 -14.05 2.70 21.19
C THR A 130 -13.74 2.65 19.71
N ALA A 131 -13.29 3.75 19.12
CA ALA A 131 -12.98 3.82 17.69
C ALA A 131 -11.66 4.56 17.45
N SER A 132 -10.93 4.17 16.41
CA SER A 132 -9.67 4.80 15.98
C SER A 132 -9.79 5.34 14.55
N PHE A 133 -9.28 6.54 14.32
CA PHE A 133 -9.25 7.15 12.98
C PHE A 133 -8.06 6.71 12.15
N ALA A 134 -7.13 5.90 12.69
CA ALA A 134 -5.88 5.55 12.01
C ALA A 134 -6.12 5.07 10.55
N ALA A 135 -6.90 4.01 10.39
CA ALA A 135 -7.21 3.44 9.08
C ALA A 135 -7.94 4.43 8.16
N ALA A 136 -8.89 5.20 8.69
CA ALA A 136 -9.63 6.21 7.94
C ALA A 136 -8.71 7.35 7.44
N LYS A 137 -7.79 7.80 8.29
CA LYS A 137 -6.79 8.84 7.98
C LYS A 137 -5.84 8.36 6.89
N PHE A 138 -5.34 7.13 6.98
CA PHE A 138 -4.46 6.54 5.98
C PHE A 138 -5.19 6.33 4.65
N ALA A 139 -6.44 5.87 4.69
CA ALA A 139 -7.27 5.70 3.49
C ALA A 139 -7.59 7.02 2.80
N ARG A 140 -7.79 8.10 3.58
CA ARG A 140 -7.89 9.46 3.03
C ARG A 140 -6.59 9.89 2.36
N ALA A 141 -5.46 9.74 3.03
CA ALA A 141 -4.17 10.11 2.46
C ALA A 141 -3.90 9.36 1.14
N LEU A 142 -4.13 8.05 1.13
CA LEU A 142 -4.08 7.21 -0.07
C LEU A 142 -5.00 7.74 -1.18
N SER A 143 -6.26 8.05 -0.85
CA SER A 143 -7.26 8.54 -1.81
C SER A 143 -6.85 9.85 -2.47
N LYS A 144 -6.36 10.83 -1.69
CA LYS A 144 -5.92 12.14 -2.20
C LYS A 144 -4.69 12.01 -3.09
N ALA A 145 -3.69 11.22 -2.67
CA ALA A 145 -2.48 10.99 -3.46
C ALA A 145 -2.79 10.26 -4.77
N THR A 146 -3.67 9.25 -4.74
CA THR A 146 -4.08 8.49 -5.94
C THR A 146 -4.83 9.38 -6.94
N GLU A 147 -5.73 10.25 -6.43
CA GLU A 147 -6.44 11.23 -7.26
C GLU A 147 -5.48 12.24 -7.89
N PHE A 148 -4.50 12.72 -7.12
CA PHE A 148 -3.47 13.61 -7.66
C PHE A 148 -2.66 12.95 -8.78
N ILE A 149 -2.21 11.70 -8.58
CA ILE A 149 -1.49 10.94 -9.62
C ILE A 149 -2.35 10.82 -10.87
N THR A 150 -3.61 10.40 -10.71
CA THR A 150 -4.56 10.23 -11.83
C THR A 150 -4.70 11.53 -12.64
N ASN A 151 -4.83 12.66 -11.94
CA ASN A 151 -5.00 13.97 -12.57
C ASN A 151 -3.69 14.57 -13.14
N SER A 152 -2.54 13.92 -12.91
CA SER A 152 -1.23 14.36 -13.40
C SER A 152 -0.82 13.72 -14.73
N GLN A 153 -1.64 12.83 -15.30
CA GLN A 153 -1.33 12.17 -16.56
C GLN A 153 -1.38 13.15 -17.74
N ASN A 154 -0.34 13.10 -18.58
CA ASN A 154 -0.27 13.87 -19.81
C ASN A 154 -1.05 13.22 -20.96
N ALA A 155 -1.29 13.99 -22.01
CA ALA A 155 -2.03 13.53 -23.18
C ALA A 155 -1.35 12.39 -23.97
N ASP A 156 -0.04 12.19 -23.78
CA ASP A 156 0.73 11.07 -24.35
C ASP A 156 0.65 9.80 -23.49
N GLY A 157 -0.05 9.84 -22.35
CA GLY A 157 -0.15 8.74 -21.38
C GLY A 157 0.95 8.72 -20.33
N GLY A 158 2.02 9.51 -20.52
CA GLY A 158 3.11 9.61 -19.56
C GLY A 158 2.77 10.50 -18.36
N PHE A 159 3.64 10.49 -17.37
CA PHE A 159 3.52 11.29 -16.16
C PHE A 159 4.78 12.13 -15.94
N PRO A 160 4.64 13.40 -15.53
CA PRO A 160 5.79 14.27 -15.23
C PRO A 160 6.42 13.97 -13.87
N PHE A 161 7.74 14.10 -13.75
CA PHE A 161 8.46 13.97 -12.48
C PHE A 161 8.21 15.15 -11.53
N ARG A 162 8.58 16.37 -11.97
CA ARG A 162 8.52 17.63 -11.20
C ARG A 162 7.45 18.56 -11.77
N ILE A 163 6.20 18.33 -11.41
CA ILE A 163 4.99 18.99 -11.97
C ILE A 163 5.05 20.52 -11.92
N GLU A 164 5.73 21.09 -10.91
CA GLU A 164 5.87 22.55 -10.79
C GLU A 164 6.96 23.15 -11.71
N ILE A 165 7.83 22.32 -12.29
CA ILE A 165 8.96 22.74 -13.12
C ILE A 165 8.78 22.35 -14.58
N SER A 166 8.41 21.10 -14.83
CA SER A 166 8.16 20.58 -16.16
C SER A 166 6.89 19.73 -16.17
N GLN A 167 6.11 19.90 -17.23
CA GLN A 167 4.98 19.03 -17.53
C GLN A 167 5.36 17.96 -18.57
N ASP A 168 6.62 17.88 -18.98
CA ASP A 168 7.06 16.82 -19.87
C ASP A 168 7.01 15.47 -19.16
N SER A 169 6.54 14.44 -19.87
CA SER A 169 6.49 13.07 -19.37
C SER A 169 7.90 12.54 -19.09
N ASP A 170 8.06 11.94 -17.93
CA ASP A 170 9.28 11.26 -17.49
C ASP A 170 9.06 9.74 -17.51
N PHE A 171 10.02 9.00 -18.04
CA PHE A 171 9.86 7.56 -18.25
C PHE A 171 9.74 6.78 -16.93
N GLU A 172 10.66 7.01 -16.01
CA GLU A 172 10.70 6.31 -14.74
C GLU A 172 9.46 6.65 -13.90
N THR A 173 9.13 7.93 -13.78
CA THR A 173 7.91 8.39 -13.09
C THR A 173 6.65 7.78 -13.70
N THR A 174 6.58 7.65 -15.03
CA THR A 174 5.46 6.99 -15.69
C THR A 174 5.29 5.55 -15.23
N THR A 175 6.38 4.78 -15.09
CA THR A 175 6.30 3.39 -14.61
C THR A 175 5.79 3.31 -13.17
N TRP A 176 6.24 4.21 -12.30
CA TRP A 176 5.85 4.28 -10.88
C TRP A 176 4.41 4.72 -10.66
N ALA A 177 3.99 5.79 -11.34
CA ALA A 177 2.63 6.29 -11.30
C ALA A 177 1.65 5.24 -11.82
N THR A 178 1.95 4.61 -12.95
CA THR A 178 1.11 3.53 -13.52
C THR A 178 0.95 2.38 -12.55
N ARG A 179 2.06 1.92 -11.95
CA ARG A 179 2.03 0.85 -10.95
C ARG A 179 1.25 1.27 -9.70
N ALA A 180 1.38 2.52 -9.22
CA ALA A 180 0.59 3.04 -8.11
C ALA A 180 -0.92 2.97 -8.37
N LEU A 181 -1.34 3.36 -9.58
CA LEU A 181 -2.75 3.30 -9.99
C LEU A 181 -3.24 1.85 -10.09
N LEU A 182 -2.45 0.95 -10.68
CA LEU A 182 -2.79 -0.48 -10.77
C LEU A 182 -2.97 -1.11 -9.38
N MET A 183 -2.04 -0.88 -8.46
CA MET A 183 -2.11 -1.44 -7.10
C MET A 183 -3.29 -0.89 -6.30
N THR A 184 -3.66 0.36 -6.51
CA THR A 184 -4.84 0.96 -5.87
C THR A 184 -6.17 0.49 -6.48
N GLY A 185 -6.12 -0.27 -7.57
CA GLY A 185 -7.28 -0.95 -8.16
C GLY A 185 -7.83 -0.28 -9.41
N ALA A 186 -7.06 0.56 -10.09
CA ALA A 186 -7.44 1.07 -11.41
C ALA A 186 -7.70 -0.09 -12.37
N ASP A 187 -8.73 0.04 -13.22
CA ASP A 187 -9.01 -0.95 -14.25
C ASP A 187 -7.88 -0.91 -15.29
N VAL A 188 -7.21 -2.04 -15.46
CA VAL A 188 -6.13 -2.22 -16.44
C VAL A 188 -6.58 -1.93 -17.88
N ASN A 189 -7.89 -2.01 -18.16
CA ASN A 189 -8.47 -1.70 -19.47
C ASN A 189 -9.01 -0.26 -19.57
N SER A 190 -8.89 0.55 -18.52
CA SER A 190 -9.28 1.96 -18.57
C SER A 190 -8.43 2.70 -19.62
N PRO A 191 -8.99 3.70 -20.33
CA PRO A 191 -8.23 4.46 -21.32
C PRO A 191 -6.93 5.05 -20.77
N ASP A 192 -6.95 5.53 -19.52
CA ASP A 192 -5.82 6.17 -18.85
C ASP A 192 -4.68 5.16 -18.60
N ILE A 193 -5.00 3.98 -18.04
CA ILE A 193 -4.00 2.92 -17.84
C ILE A 193 -3.49 2.37 -19.17
N VAL A 194 -4.38 2.14 -20.15
CA VAL A 194 -3.96 1.67 -21.48
C VAL A 194 -3.01 2.67 -22.15
N SER A 195 -3.28 3.98 -22.03
CA SER A 195 -2.40 5.02 -22.57
C SER A 195 -1.02 5.00 -21.90
N ALA A 196 -0.96 4.84 -20.57
CA ALA A 196 0.30 4.74 -19.86
C ALA A 196 1.11 3.48 -20.22
N LEU A 197 0.44 2.32 -20.34
CA LEU A 197 1.07 1.08 -20.77
C LEU A 197 1.57 1.16 -22.22
N ASN A 198 0.87 1.88 -23.09
CA ASN A 198 1.35 2.13 -24.45
C ASN A 198 2.59 3.02 -24.44
N TYR A 199 2.59 4.11 -23.66
CA TYR A 199 3.78 4.97 -23.49
C TYR A 199 5.01 4.15 -23.05
N ILE A 200 4.84 3.26 -22.06
CA ILE A 200 5.93 2.39 -21.59
C ILE A 200 6.40 1.43 -22.69
N GLN A 201 5.47 0.76 -23.39
CA GLN A 201 5.80 -0.19 -24.45
C GLN A 201 6.47 0.47 -25.67
N GLU A 202 6.06 1.69 -26.04
CA GLU A 202 6.64 2.45 -27.15
C GLU A 202 8.09 2.87 -26.88
N ALA A 203 8.51 2.91 -25.62
CA ALA A 203 9.89 3.18 -25.24
C ALA A 203 10.82 1.96 -25.38
N GLN A 204 10.31 0.78 -25.74
CA GLN A 204 11.14 -0.40 -25.95
C GLN A 204 11.97 -0.25 -27.23
N THR A 205 13.26 -0.56 -27.13
CA THR A 205 14.19 -0.57 -28.27
C THR A 205 14.18 -1.92 -28.99
N ASP A 206 14.77 -1.96 -30.19
CA ASP A 206 14.93 -3.20 -30.97
C ASP A 206 15.73 -4.29 -30.22
N ASP A 207 16.59 -3.88 -29.28
CA ASP A 207 17.40 -4.78 -28.44
C ASP A 207 16.65 -5.26 -27.17
N GLY A 208 15.44 -4.77 -26.93
CA GLY A 208 14.54 -5.24 -25.86
C GLY A 208 14.60 -4.45 -24.56
N TYR A 209 15.56 -3.55 -24.37
CA TYR A 209 15.61 -2.64 -23.22
C TYR A 209 14.72 -1.41 -23.44
N TYR A 210 14.38 -0.72 -22.34
CA TYR A 210 13.47 0.43 -22.37
C TYR A 210 14.18 1.76 -22.17
N ASN A 211 13.72 2.78 -22.90
CA ASN A 211 14.21 4.16 -22.86
C ASN A 211 15.69 4.27 -23.30
N GLU A 212 16.62 4.20 -22.35
CA GLU A 212 18.05 4.23 -22.58
C GLU A 212 18.70 2.95 -22.05
N VAL A 213 20.00 2.72 -22.33
CA VAL A 213 20.72 1.53 -21.84
C VAL A 213 20.88 1.61 -20.33
N ASN A 214 19.81 1.23 -19.61
CA ASN A 214 19.68 1.30 -18.16
C ASN A 214 18.85 0.11 -17.65
N THR A 215 19.47 -0.71 -16.79
CA THR A 215 18.85 -1.95 -16.32
C THR A 215 17.74 -1.71 -15.30
N ALA A 216 17.81 -0.65 -14.50
CA ALA A 216 16.72 -0.30 -13.56
C ALA A 216 15.49 0.19 -14.32
N HIS A 217 15.65 1.10 -15.29
CA HIS A 217 14.53 1.57 -16.13
C HIS A 217 13.82 0.40 -16.83
N SER A 218 14.61 -0.53 -17.39
CA SER A 218 14.06 -1.73 -18.03
C SER A 218 13.42 -2.70 -17.03
N GLY A 219 13.97 -2.80 -15.81
CA GLY A 219 13.39 -3.56 -14.72
C GLY A 219 12.03 -2.99 -14.27
N PHE A 220 11.92 -1.68 -14.09
CA PHE A 220 10.66 -1.03 -13.72
C PHE A 220 9.59 -1.17 -14.80
N ALA A 221 9.97 -0.98 -16.07
CA ALA A 221 9.08 -1.23 -17.20
C ALA A 221 8.57 -2.68 -17.21
N LEU A 222 9.48 -3.65 -17.09
CA LEU A 222 9.13 -5.07 -17.05
C LEU A 222 8.21 -5.39 -15.86
N LEU A 223 8.53 -4.87 -14.67
CA LEU A 223 7.71 -5.06 -13.47
C LEU A 223 6.31 -4.51 -13.69
N THR A 224 6.17 -3.24 -14.11
CA THR A 224 4.87 -2.60 -14.34
C THR A 224 4.07 -3.31 -15.43
N LEU A 225 4.69 -3.69 -16.56
CA LEU A 225 4.00 -4.40 -17.65
C LEU A 225 3.54 -5.79 -17.22
N THR A 226 4.38 -6.54 -16.50
CA THR A 226 4.03 -7.86 -16.00
C THR A 226 2.94 -7.77 -14.95
N GLU A 227 3.07 -6.82 -14.03
CA GLU A 227 2.04 -6.55 -13.05
C GLU A 227 0.75 -6.14 -13.72
N ALA A 228 0.78 -5.43 -14.86
CA ALA A 228 -0.32 -5.07 -15.76
C ALA A 228 -0.82 -6.25 -16.65
N GLY A 229 -0.29 -7.47 -16.44
CA GLY A 229 -0.73 -8.67 -17.14
C GLY A 229 -0.44 -8.64 -18.63
N VAL A 230 0.47 -7.76 -19.06
CA VAL A 230 0.99 -7.74 -20.42
C VAL A 230 1.87 -8.98 -20.59
N GLU A 231 1.64 -9.71 -21.68
CA GLU A 231 2.41 -10.89 -22.06
C GLU A 231 2.89 -10.76 -23.51
N GLY A 232 3.92 -11.53 -23.88
CA GLY A 232 4.35 -11.69 -25.26
C GLY A 232 5.72 -11.09 -25.57
N PRO A 233 6.02 -10.81 -26.86
CA PRO A 233 7.40 -10.55 -27.32
C PRO A 233 8.10 -9.40 -26.62
N ALA A 234 7.38 -8.36 -26.20
CA ALA A 234 7.95 -7.22 -25.49
C ALA A 234 8.49 -7.62 -24.11
N VAL A 235 7.71 -8.40 -23.35
CA VAL A 235 8.13 -8.95 -22.04
C VAL A 235 9.27 -9.94 -22.22
N ASP A 236 9.16 -10.83 -23.21
CA ASP A 236 10.21 -11.83 -23.51
C ASP A 236 11.55 -11.17 -23.88
N ALA A 237 11.52 -10.11 -24.68
CA ALA A 237 12.71 -9.37 -25.08
C ALA A 237 13.38 -8.65 -23.90
N ALA A 238 12.57 -8.05 -23.02
CA ALA A 238 13.08 -7.39 -21.81
C ALA A 238 13.73 -8.37 -20.84
N VAL A 239 13.08 -9.53 -20.60
CA VAL A 239 13.64 -10.63 -19.80
C VAL A 239 14.95 -11.11 -20.42
N ALA A 240 14.99 -11.34 -21.73
CA ALA A 240 16.20 -11.80 -22.41
C ALA A 240 17.35 -10.80 -22.28
N TRP A 241 17.08 -9.52 -22.50
CA TRP A 241 18.09 -8.47 -22.39
C TRP A 241 18.61 -8.31 -20.96
N LEU A 242 17.72 -8.31 -19.95
CA LEU A 242 18.13 -8.23 -18.54
C LEU A 242 18.99 -9.44 -18.14
N LYS A 243 18.71 -10.64 -18.65
CA LYS A 243 19.55 -11.81 -18.38
C LYS A 243 20.94 -11.70 -19.04
N ASP A 244 21.03 -11.14 -20.24
CA ASP A 244 22.31 -10.91 -20.94
C ASP A 244 23.12 -9.78 -20.29
N ALA A 245 22.44 -8.79 -19.70
CA ALA A 245 23.05 -7.65 -19.02
C ALA A 245 23.66 -7.97 -17.64
N GLN A 246 23.44 -9.18 -17.10
CA GLN A 246 24.01 -9.57 -15.81
C GLN A 246 25.54 -9.61 -15.90
N GLN A 247 26.21 -8.96 -14.95
CA GLN A 247 27.67 -8.94 -14.88
C GLN A 247 28.23 -10.22 -14.25
N ASP A 248 29.53 -10.47 -14.42
CA ASP A 248 30.21 -11.67 -13.91
C ASP A 248 30.09 -11.86 -12.38
N ASP A 249 29.85 -10.77 -11.63
CA ASP A 249 29.65 -10.80 -10.18
C ASP A 249 28.22 -11.15 -9.75
N GLY A 250 27.30 -11.30 -10.71
CA GLY A 250 25.88 -11.62 -10.50
C GLY A 250 24.96 -10.40 -10.36
N GLY A 251 25.51 -9.18 -10.35
CA GLY A 251 24.73 -7.96 -10.25
C GLY A 251 24.41 -7.28 -11.59
N TRP A 252 23.71 -6.16 -11.50
CA TRP A 252 23.45 -5.21 -12.59
C TRP A 252 23.83 -3.80 -12.15
N GLY A 253 24.22 -2.95 -13.10
CA GLY A 253 24.49 -1.53 -12.87
C GLY A 253 23.68 -0.65 -13.83
N SER A 254 23.94 0.65 -13.83
CA SER A 254 23.22 1.59 -14.71
C SER A 254 23.38 1.34 -16.20
N GLY A 255 24.28 0.45 -16.62
CA GLY A 255 24.38 -0.03 -17.99
C GLY A 255 25.09 -1.39 -18.03
N LEU A 256 25.64 -1.73 -19.19
CA LEU A 256 26.26 -3.04 -19.44
C LEU A 256 27.71 -3.14 -18.94
N THR A 257 28.28 -2.05 -18.43
CA THR A 257 29.67 -2.01 -17.96
C THR A 257 29.74 -1.97 -16.44
N PRO A 258 30.71 -2.67 -15.82
CA PRO A 258 30.94 -2.58 -14.39
C PRO A 258 31.16 -1.15 -13.87
N PRO A 259 30.84 -0.87 -12.60
CA PRO A 259 30.43 -1.84 -11.56
C PRO A 259 28.94 -2.18 -11.55
N SER A 260 28.60 -3.33 -10.96
CA SER A 260 27.24 -3.61 -10.50
C SER A 260 26.85 -2.66 -9.35
N MET A 261 25.56 -2.36 -9.27
CA MET A 261 24.93 -1.52 -8.24
C MET A 261 23.86 -2.36 -7.53
N THR A 262 23.87 -2.33 -6.21
CA THR A 262 22.98 -3.18 -5.39
C THR A 262 21.52 -2.84 -5.60
N ILE A 263 21.16 -1.54 -5.62
CA ILE A 263 19.77 -1.13 -5.86
C ILE A 263 19.28 -1.59 -7.24
N TYR A 264 20.08 -1.43 -8.30
CA TYR A 264 19.75 -1.90 -9.66
C TYR A 264 19.57 -3.41 -9.68
N THR A 265 20.40 -4.14 -8.92
CA THR A 265 20.28 -5.60 -8.80
C THR A 265 18.98 -6.00 -8.12
N GLY A 266 18.56 -5.32 -7.05
CA GLY A 266 17.26 -5.57 -6.40
C GLY A 266 16.08 -5.34 -7.35
N VAL A 267 16.11 -4.22 -8.08
CA VAL A 267 15.09 -3.88 -9.09
C VAL A 267 14.97 -4.95 -10.17
N VAL A 268 16.09 -5.32 -10.79
CA VAL A 268 16.10 -6.32 -11.87
C VAL A 268 15.69 -7.70 -11.35
N MET A 269 16.16 -8.08 -10.17
CA MET A 269 15.78 -9.34 -9.52
C MET A 269 14.28 -9.41 -9.26
N THR A 270 13.68 -8.33 -8.75
CA THR A 270 12.23 -8.20 -8.59
C THR A 270 11.50 -8.37 -9.92
N ALA A 271 11.93 -7.63 -10.96
CA ALA A 271 11.26 -7.64 -12.25
C ALA A 271 11.31 -9.01 -12.94
N LEU A 272 12.46 -9.70 -12.86
CA LEU A 272 12.61 -11.05 -13.40
C LEU A 272 11.76 -12.07 -12.63
N ASN A 273 11.67 -11.94 -11.30
CA ASN A 273 10.80 -12.79 -10.48
C ASN A 273 9.32 -12.59 -10.86
N ALA A 274 8.88 -11.33 -10.98
CA ALA A 274 7.52 -10.99 -11.40
C ALA A 274 7.21 -11.57 -12.80
N ALA A 275 8.17 -11.47 -13.74
CA ALA A 275 8.08 -12.05 -15.08
C ALA A 275 8.15 -13.60 -15.12
N GLY A 276 8.21 -14.26 -13.96
CA GLY A 276 8.14 -15.72 -13.85
C GLY A 276 9.47 -16.42 -14.11
N VAL A 277 10.61 -15.71 -14.05
CA VAL A 277 11.93 -16.35 -14.07
C VAL A 277 12.10 -17.16 -12.78
N PRO A 278 12.31 -18.49 -12.85
CA PRO A 278 12.37 -19.32 -11.67
C PRO A 278 13.55 -18.95 -10.75
N SER A 279 13.37 -19.04 -9.44
CA SER A 279 14.45 -18.84 -8.44
C SER A 279 15.64 -19.81 -8.59
N THR A 280 15.47 -20.88 -9.38
CA THR A 280 16.53 -21.85 -9.71
C THR A 280 17.30 -21.51 -11.00
N ASP A 281 16.87 -20.48 -11.74
CA ASP A 281 17.59 -19.99 -12.91
C ASP A 281 18.96 -19.43 -12.46
N PRO A 282 20.07 -19.72 -13.17
CA PRO A 282 21.39 -19.20 -12.80
C PRO A 282 21.42 -17.69 -12.60
N VAL A 283 20.63 -16.92 -13.38
CA VAL A 283 20.57 -15.47 -13.22
C VAL A 283 20.08 -15.07 -11.82
N MET A 284 19.06 -15.77 -11.31
CA MET A 284 18.44 -15.51 -10.01
C MET A 284 19.33 -16.00 -8.87
N VAL A 285 19.98 -17.17 -9.03
CA VAL A 285 20.91 -17.70 -8.03
C VAL A 285 22.12 -16.77 -7.87
N ASN A 286 22.67 -16.28 -8.97
CA ASN A 286 23.83 -15.40 -8.95
C ASN A 286 23.53 -14.04 -8.33
N CYS A 287 22.35 -13.46 -8.57
CA CYS A 287 22.01 -12.16 -8.01
C CYS A 287 21.73 -12.21 -6.51
N VAL A 288 21.10 -13.29 -6.01
CA VAL A 288 20.97 -13.51 -4.56
C VAL A 288 22.35 -13.63 -3.92
N ALA A 289 23.27 -14.40 -4.52
CA ALA A 289 24.64 -14.52 -4.03
C ALA A 289 25.39 -13.17 -4.06
N PHE A 290 25.18 -12.34 -5.08
CA PHE A 290 25.72 -10.97 -5.13
C PHE A 290 25.20 -10.14 -3.95
N CYS A 291 23.90 -10.13 -3.68
CA CYS A 291 23.31 -9.42 -2.55
C CYS A 291 23.89 -9.89 -1.21
N GLU A 292 23.97 -11.21 -0.97
CA GLU A 292 24.56 -11.76 0.25
C GLU A 292 26.04 -11.36 0.44
N ASN A 293 26.84 -11.38 -0.63
CA ASN A 293 28.27 -11.07 -0.57
C ASN A 293 28.56 -9.56 -0.43
N THR A 294 27.59 -8.71 -0.74
CA THR A 294 27.72 -7.24 -0.71
C THR A 294 27.05 -6.60 0.50
N GLN A 295 26.42 -7.39 1.38
CA GLN A 295 25.84 -6.87 2.62
C GLN A 295 26.95 -6.34 3.55
N ASN A 296 26.77 -5.11 4.02
CA ASN A 296 27.70 -4.50 4.96
C ASN A 296 27.57 -5.13 6.37
N MET A 297 28.58 -4.90 7.20
CA MET A 297 28.59 -5.41 8.59
C MET A 297 27.44 -4.87 9.46
N ASP A 298 26.86 -3.73 9.08
CA ASP A 298 25.70 -3.14 9.76
C ASP A 298 24.36 -3.75 9.31
N GLY A 299 24.39 -4.68 8.35
CA GLY A 299 23.23 -5.37 7.81
C GLY A 299 22.56 -4.69 6.61
N GLY A 300 22.94 -3.46 6.27
CA GLY A 300 22.41 -2.77 5.10
C GLY A 300 23.25 -2.96 3.84
N TRP A 301 22.85 -2.26 2.78
CA TRP A 301 23.59 -2.18 1.52
C TRP A 301 23.84 -0.74 1.10
N ALA A 302 25.07 -0.47 0.66
CA ALA A 302 25.40 0.75 -0.07
C ALA A 302 24.92 0.64 -1.53
N MET A 303 24.63 1.75 -2.21
CA MET A 303 24.22 1.73 -3.63
C MET A 303 25.27 1.08 -4.56
N VAL A 304 26.55 1.38 -4.32
CA VAL A 304 27.70 0.82 -5.06
C VAL A 304 28.74 0.27 -4.07
N SER A 305 29.17 1.13 -3.14
CA SER A 305 30.12 0.81 -2.08
C SER A 305 30.06 1.90 -1.00
N GLY A 306 30.48 1.59 0.23
CA GLY A 306 30.52 2.56 1.32
C GLY A 306 29.38 2.35 2.32
N ASP A 307 28.78 3.44 2.76
CA ASP A 307 27.74 3.42 3.79
C ASP A 307 26.44 2.79 3.28
N SER A 308 25.79 2.01 4.14
CA SER A 308 24.48 1.44 3.88
C SER A 308 23.39 2.51 3.82
N TRP A 309 22.44 2.37 2.90
CA TRP A 309 21.29 3.28 2.75
C TRP A 309 19.97 2.52 2.91
N SER A 310 18.98 3.15 3.55
CA SER A 310 17.65 2.59 3.80
C SER A 310 16.90 2.29 2.51
N MET A 311 16.94 3.18 1.53
CA MET A 311 16.36 2.96 0.20
C MET A 311 16.92 1.68 -0.47
N THR A 312 18.25 1.57 -0.56
CA THR A 312 18.91 0.39 -1.14
C THR A 312 18.57 -0.87 -0.36
N THR A 313 18.67 -0.80 0.96
CA THR A 313 18.38 -1.94 1.85
C THR A 313 16.92 -2.37 1.74
N GLY A 314 16.01 -1.42 1.60
CA GLY A 314 14.57 -1.67 1.44
C GLY A 314 14.28 -2.44 0.15
N TRP A 315 14.82 -1.98 -0.98
CA TRP A 315 14.70 -2.68 -2.26
C TRP A 315 15.27 -4.09 -2.23
N ILE A 316 16.48 -4.27 -1.67
CA ILE A 316 17.10 -5.59 -1.57
C ILE A 316 16.27 -6.51 -0.67
N LEU A 317 15.89 -6.04 0.53
CA LEU A 317 15.11 -6.83 1.47
C LEU A 317 13.78 -7.27 0.86
N GLN A 318 13.05 -6.35 0.24
CA GLN A 318 11.79 -6.63 -0.44
C GLN A 318 11.97 -7.71 -1.52
N SER A 319 13.00 -7.56 -2.34
CA SER A 319 13.28 -8.49 -3.43
C SER A 319 13.61 -9.89 -2.89
N LEU A 320 14.48 -10.00 -1.86
CA LEU A 320 14.82 -11.29 -1.25
C LEU A 320 13.60 -11.98 -0.63
N LEU A 321 12.69 -11.22 0.00
CA LEU A 321 11.44 -11.75 0.55
C LEU A 321 10.53 -12.31 -0.54
N TRP A 322 10.38 -11.61 -1.67
CA TRP A 322 9.59 -12.07 -2.81
C TRP A 322 10.16 -13.32 -3.49
N LEU A 323 11.48 -13.49 -3.50
CA LEU A 323 12.14 -14.70 -3.95
C LEU A 323 11.98 -15.88 -2.97
N GLY A 324 11.44 -15.64 -1.77
CA GLY A 324 11.24 -16.65 -0.75
C GLY A 324 12.52 -17.02 0.00
N VAL A 325 13.49 -16.11 0.09
CA VAL A 325 14.64 -16.25 1.01
C VAL A 325 14.09 -16.37 2.44
N ASP A 326 14.63 -17.30 3.23
CA ASP A 326 14.13 -17.57 4.59
C ASP A 326 14.12 -16.30 5.43
N ASN A 327 12.93 -15.93 5.92
CA ASN A 327 12.73 -14.77 6.78
C ASN A 327 13.63 -14.78 8.02
N ASN A 328 14.08 -15.95 8.49
CA ASN A 328 14.95 -16.09 9.67
C ASN A 328 16.45 -16.10 9.34
N SER A 329 16.83 -16.01 8.06
CA SER A 329 18.23 -15.95 7.66
C SER A 329 18.91 -14.68 8.16
N ASP A 330 20.22 -14.76 8.39
CA ASP A 330 21.02 -13.62 8.86
C ASP A 330 20.90 -12.43 7.91
N VAL A 331 20.89 -12.66 6.59
CA VAL A 331 20.78 -11.60 5.58
C VAL A 331 19.48 -10.79 5.74
N ILE A 332 18.34 -11.47 5.96
CA ILE A 332 17.03 -10.82 6.17
C ILE A 332 16.98 -10.11 7.52
N GLN A 333 17.40 -10.78 8.60
CA GLN A 333 17.31 -10.22 9.95
C GLN A 333 18.26 -9.03 10.16
N ASN A 334 19.44 -9.05 9.54
CA ASN A 334 20.37 -7.92 9.57
C ASN A 334 19.84 -6.73 8.76
N ALA A 335 19.23 -6.96 7.59
CA ALA A 335 18.59 -5.93 6.78
C ALA A 335 17.44 -5.25 7.53
N ARG A 336 16.58 -6.06 8.15
CA ARG A 336 15.51 -5.61 9.04
C ARG A 336 16.05 -4.71 10.16
N ALA A 337 17.10 -5.16 10.85
CA ALA A 337 17.71 -4.40 11.94
C ALA A 337 18.29 -3.06 11.45
N PHE A 338 18.92 -3.04 10.28
CA PHE A 338 19.41 -1.82 9.66
C PHE A 338 18.27 -0.83 9.36
N LEU A 339 17.17 -1.28 8.75
CA LEU A 339 16.02 -0.42 8.46
C LEU A 339 15.45 0.20 9.74
N TYR A 340 15.19 -0.59 10.78
CA TYR A 340 14.69 -0.05 12.05
C TYR A 340 15.67 0.92 12.72
N SER A 341 16.98 0.77 12.49
CA SER A 341 17.96 1.76 12.99
C SER A 341 17.84 3.12 12.30
N CYS A 342 17.19 3.18 11.13
CA CYS A 342 16.92 4.41 10.39
C CYS A 342 15.58 5.07 10.78
N GLN A 343 14.76 4.42 11.60
CA GLN A 343 13.47 4.98 12.06
C GLN A 343 13.68 5.99 13.19
N HIS A 344 12.93 7.08 13.16
CA HIS A 344 12.98 8.16 14.13
C HIS A 344 11.74 8.18 15.05
N GLU A 345 11.79 8.99 16.11
CA GLU A 345 10.66 9.16 17.05
C GLU A 345 9.42 9.77 16.41
N ASP A 346 9.56 10.42 15.25
CA ASP A 346 8.45 10.94 14.44
C ASP A 346 7.77 9.88 13.57
N GLY A 347 8.22 8.62 13.64
CA GLY A 347 7.72 7.49 12.87
C GLY A 347 8.36 7.33 11.49
N GLY A 348 8.95 8.39 10.94
CA GLY A 348 9.59 8.39 9.62
C GLY A 348 10.97 7.74 9.62
N PHE A 349 11.48 7.48 8.41
CA PHE A 349 12.81 6.88 8.20
C PHE A 349 13.72 7.84 7.45
N GLY A 350 14.97 7.93 7.90
CA GLY A 350 16.06 8.61 7.20
C GLY A 350 16.83 7.67 6.26
N GLN A 351 17.82 8.21 5.56
CA GLN A 351 18.67 7.44 4.62
C GLN A 351 19.63 6.50 5.34
N MET A 352 20.18 6.93 6.46
CA MET A 352 21.05 6.14 7.33
C MET A 352 21.07 6.78 8.74
N PRO A 353 21.49 6.07 9.79
CA PRO A 353 21.54 6.65 11.12
C PRO A 353 22.77 7.57 11.31
N PRO A 354 22.64 8.80 11.82
CA PRO A 354 21.43 9.61 11.92
C PRO A 354 21.30 10.55 10.70
N THR A 355 20.15 10.50 10.02
CA THR A 355 19.76 11.46 8.96
C THR A 355 18.27 11.74 9.11
N PRO A 356 17.77 12.95 8.79
CA PRO A 356 16.36 13.28 8.96
C PRO A 356 15.41 12.34 8.20
N SER A 357 14.21 12.15 8.75
CA SER A 357 13.12 11.42 8.10
C SER A 357 12.73 12.08 6.78
N ASP A 358 12.44 11.26 5.76
CA ASP A 358 11.93 11.70 4.46
C ASP A 358 10.75 10.80 4.03
N PRO A 359 9.70 11.32 3.39
CA PRO A 359 8.54 10.52 2.98
C PRO A 359 8.87 9.39 1.99
N GLU A 360 9.79 9.58 1.04
CA GLU A 360 10.11 8.51 0.10
C GLU A 360 10.88 7.39 0.79
N LEU A 361 11.87 7.76 1.63
CA LEU A 361 12.66 6.81 2.42
C LEU A 361 11.80 6.04 3.42
N THR A 362 10.80 6.72 4.01
CA THR A 362 9.78 6.10 4.85
C THR A 362 8.98 5.08 4.06
N ALA A 363 8.49 5.44 2.88
CA ALA A 363 7.75 4.51 2.03
C ALA A 363 8.61 3.29 1.62
N TYR A 364 9.87 3.48 1.25
CA TYR A 364 10.80 2.39 0.92
C TYR A 364 11.04 1.42 2.08
N ALA A 365 11.16 1.94 3.31
CA ALA A 365 11.35 1.10 4.49
C ALA A 365 10.07 0.34 4.86
N MET A 366 8.90 0.97 4.71
CA MET A 366 7.62 0.35 5.04
C MET A 366 7.33 -0.91 4.22
N LEU A 367 7.58 -0.89 2.91
CA LEU A 367 7.24 -2.01 2.01
C LEU A 367 7.80 -3.37 2.46
N PRO A 368 9.12 -3.57 2.62
CA PRO A 368 9.67 -4.83 3.07
C PRO A 368 9.36 -5.16 4.53
N LEU A 369 9.26 -4.16 5.42
CA LEU A 369 8.96 -4.39 6.84
C LEU A 369 7.52 -4.88 7.02
N LEU A 370 6.57 -4.28 6.31
CA LEU A 370 5.18 -4.76 6.27
C LEU A 370 5.09 -6.16 5.66
N LEU A 371 5.87 -6.46 4.61
CA LEU A 371 5.91 -7.78 4.00
C LEU A 371 6.48 -8.84 4.96
N LEU A 372 7.48 -8.48 5.77
CA LEU A 372 8.15 -9.37 6.71
C LEU A 372 7.32 -9.61 7.98
N GLU A 373 6.65 -8.57 8.50
CA GLU A 373 6.11 -8.54 9.87
C GLU A 373 4.61 -8.22 9.96
N GLY A 374 3.99 -7.77 8.87
CA GLY A 374 2.63 -7.22 8.88
C GLY A 374 2.56 -5.87 9.61
N LYS A 375 1.38 -5.51 10.12
CA LYS A 375 1.17 -4.26 10.86
C LYS A 375 1.82 -4.33 12.25
N THR A 376 2.86 -3.54 12.46
CA THR A 376 3.47 -3.28 13.77
C THR A 376 3.14 -1.86 14.26
N ALA A 377 3.44 -1.57 15.52
CA ALA A 377 3.31 -0.21 16.05
C ALA A 377 4.22 0.76 15.26
N GLU A 378 5.45 0.33 14.98
CA GLU A 378 6.44 1.06 14.21
C GLU A 378 5.94 1.39 12.79
N MET A 379 5.27 0.44 12.12
CA MET A 379 4.68 0.70 10.79
C MET A 379 3.42 1.56 10.86
N THR A 380 2.71 1.55 11.98
CA THR A 380 1.57 2.44 12.23
C THR A 380 2.06 3.88 12.38
N GLU A 381 3.14 4.12 13.12
CA GLU A 381 3.77 5.43 13.24
C GLU A 381 4.32 5.92 11.89
N ALA A 382 4.90 5.03 11.07
CA ALA A 382 5.34 5.38 9.72
C ALA A 382 4.17 5.77 8.79
N ALA A 383 3.02 5.07 8.89
CA ALA A 383 1.82 5.44 8.15
C ALA A 383 1.22 6.78 8.63
N TYR A 384 1.30 7.07 9.94
CA TYR A 384 0.97 8.39 10.48
C TYR A 384 1.90 9.48 9.93
N TYR A 385 3.22 9.26 9.96
CA TYR A 385 4.20 10.18 9.40
C TYR A 385 3.86 10.56 7.95
N LEU A 386 3.61 9.57 7.08
CA LEU A 386 3.19 9.83 5.70
C LEU A 386 1.84 10.55 5.60
N SER A 387 0.88 10.21 6.46
CA SER A 387 -0.44 10.83 6.39
C SER A 387 -0.45 12.28 6.89
N ASP A 388 0.43 12.61 7.84
CA ASP A 388 0.56 13.95 8.42
C ASP A 388 1.44 14.89 7.61
N LEU A 389 2.41 14.36 6.86
CA LEU A 389 3.26 15.16 5.97
C LEU A 389 2.59 15.48 4.62
N GLN A 390 1.50 14.80 4.29
CA GLN A 390 0.78 15.01 3.03
C GLN A 390 0.31 16.46 2.89
N GLN A 391 0.52 17.03 1.71
CA GLN A 391 0.06 18.36 1.36
C GLN A 391 -1.44 18.38 1.03
N ASP A 392 -2.05 19.57 1.03
CA ASP A 392 -3.50 19.71 0.78
C ASP A 392 -3.97 19.13 -0.56
N ASP A 393 -3.10 19.13 -1.58
CA ASP A 393 -3.36 18.58 -2.92
C ASP A 393 -3.09 17.07 -3.02
N GLY A 394 -2.65 16.41 -1.94
CA GLY A 394 -2.33 14.98 -1.90
C GLY A 394 -0.86 14.65 -2.14
N THR A 395 -0.01 15.64 -2.46
CA THR A 395 1.41 15.44 -2.76
C THR A 395 2.29 15.36 -1.52
N TYR A 396 3.57 15.08 -1.75
CA TYR A 396 4.62 15.02 -0.75
C TYR A 396 5.80 15.88 -1.15
N VAL A 397 6.35 16.63 -0.20
CA VAL A 397 7.62 17.35 -0.36
C VAL A 397 8.74 16.45 0.14
N SER A 398 9.71 16.14 -0.72
CA SER A 398 10.82 15.24 -0.40
C SER A 398 12.15 15.85 -0.84
N ALA A 399 13.21 15.53 -0.08
CA ALA A 399 14.60 15.77 -0.44
C ALA A 399 15.18 14.68 -1.35
N THR A 400 14.35 13.72 -1.75
CA THR A 400 14.65 12.59 -2.62
C THR A 400 13.69 12.58 -3.81
N PRO A 401 14.06 11.97 -4.96
CA PRO A 401 15.28 11.21 -5.22
C PRO A 401 16.55 12.08 -5.41
N ILE A 402 17.69 11.45 -5.67
CA ILE A 402 19.04 12.08 -5.66
C ILE A 402 19.20 13.22 -6.67
N GLU A 403 18.30 13.31 -7.65
CA GLU A 403 18.19 14.36 -8.67
C GLU A 403 17.72 15.70 -8.09
N ILE A 404 17.20 15.70 -6.85
CA ILE A 404 16.65 16.88 -6.18
C ILE A 404 17.69 17.51 -5.25
N GLU A 405 18.04 18.77 -5.51
CA GLU A 405 18.96 19.53 -4.65
C GLU A 405 18.28 20.15 -3.41
N ASN A 406 17.00 20.52 -3.52
CA ASN A 406 16.22 21.16 -2.47
C ASN A 406 14.85 20.50 -2.36
N PRO A 407 14.32 20.26 -1.15
CA PRO A 407 13.05 19.58 -0.99
C PRO A 407 11.91 20.22 -1.78
N GLU A 408 11.18 19.42 -2.55
CA GLU A 408 10.10 19.88 -3.41
C GLU A 408 9.04 18.79 -3.62
N LYS A 409 7.90 19.20 -4.18
CA LYS A 409 6.86 18.26 -4.60
C LYS A 409 7.29 17.48 -5.83
N ASN A 410 7.19 16.16 -5.77
CA ASN A 410 7.42 15.31 -6.92
C ASN A 410 6.48 14.11 -6.95
N LEU A 411 6.21 13.61 -8.15
CA LEU A 411 5.23 12.56 -8.37
C LEU A 411 5.77 11.17 -7.99
N GLN A 412 7.10 11.00 -8.01
CA GLN A 412 7.76 9.76 -7.61
C GLN A 412 7.51 9.46 -6.12
N THR A 413 7.88 10.39 -5.22
CA THR A 413 7.61 10.28 -3.79
C THR A 413 6.12 10.05 -3.53
N THR A 414 5.25 10.78 -4.22
CA THR A 414 3.80 10.62 -4.09
C THR A 414 3.34 9.20 -4.48
N SER A 415 3.94 8.63 -5.53
CA SER A 415 3.67 7.24 -5.96
C SER A 415 4.13 6.23 -4.92
N PHE A 416 5.33 6.38 -4.34
CA PHE A 416 5.82 5.50 -3.28
C PHE A 416 4.99 5.60 -1.99
N ALA A 417 4.54 6.80 -1.62
CA ALA A 417 3.62 6.97 -0.48
C ALA A 417 2.29 6.23 -0.71
N VAL A 418 1.74 6.28 -1.93
CA VAL A 418 0.56 5.49 -2.33
C VAL A 418 0.82 4.00 -2.14
N TRP A 419 2.00 3.51 -2.54
CA TRP A 419 2.36 2.11 -2.41
C TRP A 419 2.42 1.67 -0.95
N ALA A 420 3.11 2.44 -0.11
CA ALA A 420 3.27 2.12 1.29
C ALA A 420 1.94 2.14 2.05
N LEU A 421 1.08 3.14 1.79
CA LEU A 421 -0.23 3.26 2.43
C LEU A 421 -1.23 2.20 1.94
N ASP A 422 -1.26 1.88 0.64
CA ASP A 422 -2.08 0.77 0.12
C ASP A 422 -1.64 -0.56 0.71
N PHE A 423 -0.33 -0.81 0.75
CA PHE A 423 0.22 -2.05 1.32
C PHE A 423 -0.08 -2.16 2.81
N TYR A 424 0.05 -1.05 3.56
CA TYR A 424 -0.36 -1.00 4.97
C TYR A 424 -1.84 -1.35 5.11
N LEU A 425 -2.74 -0.67 4.40
CA LEU A 425 -4.19 -0.89 4.53
C LEU A 425 -4.61 -2.31 4.15
N ASP A 426 -3.99 -2.91 3.14
CA ASP A 426 -4.28 -4.27 2.66
C ASP A 426 -3.65 -5.38 3.54
N SER A 427 -2.58 -5.08 4.28
CA SER A 427 -1.85 -6.07 5.10
C SER A 427 -2.67 -6.76 6.21
N GLU A 428 -3.91 -6.34 6.45
CA GLU A 428 -4.88 -7.06 7.29
C GLU A 428 -5.45 -8.33 6.66
N ILE A 429 -5.17 -8.61 5.38
CA ILE A 429 -5.81 -9.72 4.64
C ILE A 429 -4.93 -10.98 4.50
N THR A 430 -3.63 -10.98 4.84
CA THR A 430 -2.80 -12.19 4.64
C THR A 430 -1.86 -12.54 5.80
N ASN A 431 -2.41 -13.24 6.80
CA ASN A 431 -1.64 -14.34 7.40
C ASN A 431 -1.56 -15.47 6.36
N HIS A 432 -0.40 -15.58 5.70
CA HIS A 432 0.02 -16.61 4.74
C HIS A 432 -0.67 -16.62 3.36
N SER A 433 -0.02 -15.99 2.37
CA SER A 433 0.36 -16.65 1.12
C SER A 433 1.31 -15.77 0.31
N ASN A 434 2.40 -16.35 -0.18
CA ASN A 434 3.35 -15.82 -1.17
C ASN A 434 2.68 -15.53 -2.54
N SER A 435 1.57 -14.79 -2.55
CA SER A 435 0.76 -14.55 -3.76
C SER A 435 0.86 -13.12 -4.28
N ARG A 436 1.84 -12.34 -3.83
CA ARG A 436 2.26 -11.10 -4.49
C ARG A 436 3.64 -11.38 -5.13
N PRO A 437 3.78 -11.34 -6.46
CA PRO A 437 5.09 -11.12 -7.07
C PRO A 437 5.63 -9.75 -6.69
#